data_AF-A0A7Y3W074-F1
#
_entry.id   AF-A0A7Y3W074-F1
#
_cell.length_a   1.000
_cell.length_b   1.000
_cell.length_c   1.000
_cell.angle_alpha   90.00
_cell.angle_beta   90.00
_cell.angle_gamma   90.00
#
_symmetry.space_group_name_H-M   'P 1'
#
loop_
_entity.id
_entity.type
_entity.pdbx_description
1 polymer ?
#
loop_
_entity_poly.entity_id
_entity_poly.type
_entity_poly.pdbx_seq_one_letter_code
_entity_poly.pdbx_strand_id
1 'polypeptide(L)'
;MSQYIYSGIVTGATQYRFRLELFDEMSPTPEVPVYSQSVDSPNNYVTLNQFTGLLPSTTYVITVSVELFGEFGPYGKDCAVTTPAFAAKTATTFVSSSFEATAYPNPFANNFTLGVKTSSQSSIGIKVFDMVGRLVDQNSLNVAELKNISIGDKYPSGVYNVVVTQDGVVKTLRVVKR
;
A
#
# COMPACT_ATOMS: atom_id res chain seq x y z
N MET A 1 -9.39 -7.13 -11.81
CA MET A 1 -10.09 -6.88 -13.08
C MET A 1 -9.25 -7.56 -14.16
N SER A 2 -9.78 -8.57 -14.85
CA SER A 2 -9.05 -9.28 -15.91
C SER A 2 -9.09 -8.47 -17.20
N GLN A 3 -7.92 -8.03 -17.68
CA GLN A 3 -7.81 -7.30 -18.94
C GLN A 3 -7.85 -8.29 -20.12
N TYR A 4 -8.68 -8.01 -21.11
CA TYR A 4 -8.80 -8.79 -22.35
C TYR A 4 -7.81 -8.29 -23.40
N ILE A 5 -7.19 -9.22 -24.11
CA ILE A 5 -6.30 -8.97 -25.25
C ILE A 5 -7.00 -9.54 -26.48
N TYR A 6 -7.27 -8.68 -27.46
CA TYR A 6 -8.02 -9.03 -28.66
C TYR A 6 -7.09 -9.18 -29.87
N SER A 7 -7.41 -10.16 -30.70
CA SER A 7 -6.90 -10.35 -32.06
C SER A 7 -7.91 -9.79 -33.07
N GLY A 8 -7.43 -9.46 -34.27
CA GLY A 8 -8.31 -9.30 -35.43
C GLY A 8 -9.10 -10.59 -35.69
N ILE A 9 -10.37 -10.46 -36.09
CA ILE A 9 -11.21 -11.60 -36.47
C ILE A 9 -10.81 -12.04 -37.88
N VAL A 10 -10.53 -13.33 -38.03
CA VAL A 10 -10.27 -13.96 -39.32
C VAL A 10 -11.46 -14.84 -39.68
N THR A 11 -12.01 -14.66 -40.89
CA THR A 11 -13.15 -15.44 -41.35
C THR A 11 -12.74 -16.89 -41.60
N GLY A 12 -13.52 -17.84 -41.10
CA GLY A 12 -13.23 -19.28 -41.21
C GLY A 12 -12.25 -19.82 -40.17
N ALA A 13 -11.75 -18.97 -39.27
CA ALA A 13 -10.92 -19.38 -38.14
C ALA A 13 -11.71 -20.26 -37.16
N THR A 14 -11.17 -21.43 -36.84
CA THR A 14 -11.75 -22.34 -35.84
C THR A 14 -11.10 -22.19 -34.47
N GLN A 15 -9.85 -21.76 -34.42
CA GLN A 15 -9.08 -21.57 -33.20
C GLN A 15 -8.01 -20.48 -33.37
N TYR A 16 -7.66 -19.83 -32.27
CA TYR A 16 -6.59 -18.83 -32.19
C TYR A 16 -5.55 -19.30 -31.17
N ARG A 17 -4.28 -19.29 -31.54
CA ARG A 17 -3.13 -19.57 -30.68
C ARG A 17 -2.42 -18.28 -30.36
N PHE A 18 -2.46 -17.89 -29.09
CA PHE A 18 -1.79 -16.71 -28.57
C PHE A 18 -0.49 -17.14 -27.92
N ARG A 19 0.65 -16.73 -28.50
CA ARG A 19 1.98 -16.97 -27.94
C ARG A 19 2.49 -15.69 -27.29
N LEU A 20 2.89 -15.79 -26.03
CA LEU A 20 3.42 -14.71 -25.22
C LEU A 20 4.88 -14.98 -24.90
N GLU A 21 5.75 -14.05 -25.24
CA GLU A 21 7.20 -14.18 -25.14
C GLU A 21 7.82 -13.00 -24.39
N LEU A 22 8.84 -13.27 -23.59
CA LEU A 22 9.68 -12.25 -22.97
C LEU A 22 11.08 -12.37 -23.54
N PHE A 23 11.63 -11.25 -23.98
CA PHE A 23 13.01 -11.15 -24.42
C PHE A 23 13.78 -10.31 -23.41
N ASP A 24 14.95 -10.78 -23.02
CA ASP A 24 15.87 -10.00 -22.19
C ASP A 24 16.95 -9.42 -23.10
N GLU A 25 16.86 -8.12 -23.37
CA GLU A 25 17.81 -7.40 -24.22
C GLU A 25 19.23 -7.40 -23.65
N MET A 26 19.39 -7.66 -22.35
CA MET A 26 20.68 -7.70 -21.67
C MET A 26 21.26 -9.13 -21.60
N SER A 27 20.52 -10.13 -22.10
CA SER A 27 20.97 -11.52 -22.23
C SER A 27 22.03 -11.66 -23.32
N PRO A 28 23.01 -12.59 -23.19
CA PRO A 28 23.96 -12.91 -24.26
C PRO A 28 23.29 -13.43 -25.55
N THR A 29 22.01 -13.79 -25.50
CA THR A 29 21.20 -14.23 -26.65
C THR A 29 19.87 -13.46 -26.70
N PRO A 30 19.86 -12.19 -27.15
CA PRO A 30 18.67 -11.33 -27.10
C PRO A 30 17.54 -11.79 -28.03
N GLU A 31 17.84 -12.59 -29.04
CA GLU A 31 16.87 -13.17 -29.98
C GLU A 31 16.15 -14.41 -29.43
N VAL A 32 16.62 -14.96 -28.30
CA VAL A 32 16.03 -16.14 -27.66
C VAL A 32 15.13 -15.68 -26.51
N PRO A 33 13.84 -16.05 -26.50
CA PRO A 33 12.94 -15.65 -25.42
C PRO A 33 13.34 -16.35 -24.12
N VAL A 34 13.44 -15.58 -23.03
CA VAL A 34 13.65 -16.10 -21.66
C VAL A 34 12.38 -16.70 -21.06
N TYR A 35 11.23 -16.39 -21.66
CA TYR A 35 9.94 -16.98 -21.35
C TYR A 35 9.14 -17.09 -22.65
N SER A 36 8.48 -18.23 -22.87
CA SER A 36 7.55 -18.44 -23.98
C SER A 36 6.42 -19.35 -23.52
N GLN A 37 5.16 -18.90 -23.70
CA GLN A 37 3.98 -19.71 -23.43
C GLN A 37 2.92 -19.49 -24.50
N SER A 38 2.23 -20.55 -24.92
CA SER A 38 1.12 -20.47 -25.86
C SER A 38 -0.19 -20.88 -25.19
N VAL A 39 -1.27 -20.16 -25.51
CA VAL A 39 -2.64 -20.43 -25.07
C VAL A 39 -3.55 -20.49 -26.29
N ASP A 40 -4.30 -21.57 -26.42
CA ASP A 40 -5.28 -21.73 -27.49
C ASP A 40 -6.67 -21.32 -27.00
N SER A 41 -7.38 -20.53 -27.82
CA SER A 41 -8.71 -20.02 -27.53
C SER A 41 -9.59 -20.15 -28.77
N PRO A 42 -10.84 -20.63 -28.65
CA PRO A 42 -11.79 -20.60 -29.76
C PRO A 42 -12.27 -19.17 -30.07
N ASN A 43 -12.05 -18.23 -29.15
CA ASN A 43 -12.37 -16.82 -29.35
C ASN A 43 -11.16 -16.06 -29.86
N ASN A 44 -11.38 -14.93 -30.54
CA ASN A 44 -10.33 -14.01 -30.95
C ASN A 44 -9.75 -13.19 -29.77
N TYR A 45 -9.87 -13.66 -28.53
CA TYR A 45 -9.33 -12.99 -27.35
C TYR A 45 -8.87 -13.97 -26.28
N VAL A 46 -7.95 -13.48 -25.46
CA VAL A 46 -7.42 -14.14 -24.25
C VAL A 46 -7.30 -13.13 -23.11
N THR A 47 -7.08 -13.63 -21.90
CA THR A 47 -6.74 -12.79 -20.73
C THR A 47 -5.36 -13.15 -20.20
N LEU A 48 -4.66 -12.18 -19.60
CA LEU A 48 -3.34 -12.43 -19.01
C LEU A 48 -3.32 -13.55 -17.96
N ASN A 49 -4.46 -13.79 -17.29
CA ASN A 49 -4.59 -14.85 -16.27
C ASN A 49 -4.52 -16.28 -16.85
N GLN A 50 -4.66 -16.44 -18.17
CA GLN A 50 -4.49 -17.73 -18.83
C GLN A 50 -3.02 -18.10 -19.02
N PHE A 51 -2.11 -17.13 -18.83
CA PHE A 51 -0.67 -17.35 -18.83
C PHE A 51 -0.15 -17.44 -17.40
N THR A 52 0.84 -18.29 -17.20
CA THR A 52 1.43 -18.60 -15.89
C THR A 52 2.89 -18.16 -15.82
N GLY A 53 3.37 -17.77 -14.63
CA GLY A 53 4.75 -17.34 -14.46
C GLY A 53 5.04 -15.93 -14.98
N LEU A 54 3.99 -15.12 -15.17
CA LEU A 54 4.13 -13.73 -15.58
C LEU A 54 4.73 -12.88 -14.45
N LEU A 55 5.77 -12.12 -14.79
CA LEU A 55 6.36 -11.11 -13.93
C LEU A 55 5.49 -9.84 -13.96
N PRO A 56 5.33 -9.14 -12.83
CA PRO A 56 4.61 -7.86 -12.79
C PRO A 56 5.34 -6.75 -13.53
N SER A 57 4.59 -5.75 -13.99
CA SER A 57 5.13 -4.54 -14.60
C SER A 57 6.15 -4.82 -15.71
N THR A 58 5.97 -5.94 -16.41
CA THR A 58 6.91 -6.47 -17.39
C THR A 58 6.22 -6.49 -18.74
N THR A 59 6.91 -6.02 -19.79
CA THR A 59 6.39 -5.99 -21.15
C THR A 59 6.75 -7.28 -21.86
N TYR A 60 5.72 -8.00 -22.30
CA TYR A 60 5.82 -9.21 -23.10
C TYR A 60 5.44 -8.90 -24.54
N VAL A 61 5.95 -9.68 -25.49
CA VAL A 61 5.54 -9.67 -26.89
C VAL A 61 4.49 -10.77 -27.07
N ILE A 62 3.30 -10.39 -27.52
CA ILE A 62 2.26 -11.33 -27.92
C ILE A 62 2.19 -11.44 -29.44
N THR A 63 2.14 -12.67 -29.93
CA THR A 63 1.91 -13.01 -31.33
C THR A 63 0.73 -13.97 -31.44
N VAL A 64 -0.01 -13.89 -32.54
CA VAL A 64 -1.24 -14.69 -32.73
C VAL A 64 -1.14 -15.49 -34.02
N SER A 65 -1.38 -16.79 -33.93
CA SER A 65 -1.58 -17.68 -35.07
C SER A 65 -3.03 -18.14 -35.10
N VAL A 66 -3.56 -18.39 -36.29
CA VAL A 66 -4.96 -18.77 -36.51
C VAL A 66 -5.00 -20.14 -37.15
N GLU A 67 -5.89 -21.00 -36.66
CA GLU A 67 -6.19 -22.30 -37.26
C GLU A 67 -7.21 -22.14 -38.39
N LEU A 68 -6.82 -22.61 -39.57
CA LEU A 68 -7.67 -22.72 -40.75
C LEU A 68 -7.55 -24.13 -41.30
N PHE A 69 -8.68 -24.79 -41.56
CA PHE A 69 -8.72 -26.16 -42.10
C PHE A 69 -7.95 -27.22 -41.27
N GLY A 70 -7.84 -27.02 -39.95
CA GLY A 70 -7.17 -27.95 -39.03
C GLY A 70 -5.66 -27.73 -38.87
N GLU A 71 -5.09 -26.68 -39.47
CA GLU A 71 -3.69 -26.31 -39.29
C GLU A 71 -3.53 -24.85 -38.87
N PHE A 72 -2.56 -24.61 -37.99
CA PHE A 72 -2.17 -23.26 -37.58
C PHE A 72 -1.32 -22.58 -38.64
N GLY A 73 -1.75 -21.40 -39.07
CA GLY A 73 -0.99 -20.55 -39.97
C GLY A 73 0.22 -19.89 -39.30
N PRO A 74 0.93 -19.03 -40.04
CA PRO A 74 2.03 -18.25 -39.47
C PRO A 74 1.54 -17.33 -38.34
N TYR A 75 2.44 -17.01 -37.41
CA TYR A 75 2.19 -15.98 -36.43
C TYR A 75 2.09 -14.61 -37.13
N GLY A 76 1.11 -13.82 -36.69
CA GLY A 76 0.90 -12.45 -37.16
C GLY A 76 1.87 -11.46 -36.54
N LYS A 77 1.49 -10.19 -36.58
CA LYS A 77 2.30 -9.07 -36.09
C LYS A 77 2.49 -9.12 -34.56
N ASP A 78 3.71 -8.81 -34.13
CA ASP A 78 4.08 -8.61 -32.74
C ASP A 78 3.34 -7.43 -32.10
N CYS A 79 2.78 -7.66 -30.93
CA CYS A 79 2.15 -6.64 -30.10
C CYS A 79 2.76 -6.66 -28.71
N ALA A 80 3.07 -5.48 -28.16
CA ALA A 80 3.58 -5.37 -26.81
C ALA A 80 2.43 -5.34 -25.80
N VAL A 81 2.48 -6.23 -24.80
CA VAL A 81 1.52 -6.28 -23.70
C VAL A 81 2.28 -6.16 -22.38
N THR A 82 2.02 -5.09 -21.66
CA THR A 82 2.57 -4.88 -20.33
C THR A 82 1.66 -5.50 -19.29
N THR A 83 2.18 -6.44 -18.51
CA THR A 83 1.45 -6.97 -17.36
C THR A 83 1.19 -5.84 -16.40
N PRO A 84 0.02 -5.80 -15.73
CA PRO A 84 -0.17 -4.85 -14.66
C PRO A 84 0.98 -5.04 -13.67
N ALA A 85 1.49 -3.94 -13.12
CA ALA A 85 2.23 -4.06 -11.89
C ALA A 85 1.39 -4.94 -10.97
N PHE A 86 2.04 -5.85 -10.23
CA PHE A 86 1.41 -6.28 -9.00
C PHE A 86 1.07 -4.94 -8.35
N ALA A 87 -0.23 -4.67 -8.20
CA ALA A 87 -0.61 -4.09 -6.95
C ALA A 87 -0.04 -5.12 -5.97
N ALA A 88 1.21 -4.89 -5.52
CA ALA A 88 1.40 -4.80 -4.11
C ALA A 88 0.09 -4.16 -3.68
N LYS A 89 -0.73 -4.89 -2.93
CA LYS A 89 -1.49 -4.18 -1.93
C LYS A 89 -0.47 -3.18 -1.47
N THR A 90 -0.69 -1.92 -1.78
CA THR A 90 -0.13 -0.89 -0.99
C THR A 90 -0.73 -1.31 0.36
N ALA A 91 -0.03 -2.18 1.11
CA ALA A 91 0.74 -1.65 2.18
C ALA A 91 1.25 -0.28 1.68
N THR A 92 0.36 0.70 1.71
CA THR A 92 0.33 1.58 2.84
C THR A 92 0.85 0.74 4.02
N THR A 93 2.17 0.55 4.07
CA THR A 93 2.92 1.28 5.06
C THR A 93 2.24 2.65 5.13
N PHE A 94 1.10 2.67 5.85
CA PHE A 94 1.10 3.40 7.08
C PHE A 94 2.49 3.09 7.61
N VAL A 95 3.43 3.99 7.33
CA VAL A 95 4.23 4.47 8.42
C VAL A 95 3.14 4.79 9.43
N SER A 96 2.77 3.80 10.24
CA SER A 96 2.32 4.05 11.55
C SER A 96 3.50 4.82 12.07
N SER A 97 3.48 6.13 11.88
CA SER A 97 4.12 7.03 12.81
C SER A 97 3.67 6.42 14.11
N SER A 98 4.59 5.73 14.77
CA SER A 98 4.32 4.93 15.96
C SER A 98 4.10 5.95 17.06
N PHE A 99 3.03 6.72 16.90
CA PHE A 99 2.62 7.84 17.70
C PHE A 99 1.77 7.24 18.80
N GLU A 100 2.46 6.80 19.83
CA GLU A 100 1.87 6.27 21.04
C GLU A 100 2.10 7.30 22.13
N ALA A 101 1.04 7.63 22.86
CA ALA A 101 1.14 8.48 24.04
C ALA A 101 0.70 7.66 25.25
N THR A 102 1.48 7.69 26.32
CA THR A 102 1.21 7.07 27.61
C THR A 102 1.36 8.11 28.72
N ALA A 103 0.59 7.96 29.80
CA ALA A 103 0.67 8.83 30.97
C ALA A 103 1.03 7.98 32.19
N TYR A 104 2.12 8.33 32.88
CA TYR A 104 2.59 7.61 34.06
C TYR A 104 2.98 8.58 35.19
N PRO A 105 2.58 8.31 36.45
CA PRO A 105 1.63 7.26 36.85
C PRO A 105 0.19 7.65 36.50
N ASN A 106 -0.68 6.65 36.30
CA ASN A 106 -2.13 6.86 36.18
C ASN A 106 -2.85 5.72 36.91
N PRO A 107 -3.59 5.97 38.00
CA PRO A 107 -3.87 7.27 38.63
C PRO A 107 -2.63 7.96 39.25
N PHE A 108 -2.65 9.29 39.35
CA PHE A 108 -1.58 10.10 39.95
C PHE A 108 -2.03 10.86 41.21
N ALA A 109 -1.08 11.21 42.07
CA ALA A 109 -1.33 11.99 43.29
C ALA A 109 -1.16 13.50 43.05
N ASN A 110 0.04 13.93 42.64
CA ASN A 110 0.34 15.35 42.40
C ASN A 110 0.40 15.66 40.90
N ASN A 111 1.31 15.00 40.18
CA ASN A 111 1.52 15.13 38.74
C ASN A 111 1.75 13.77 38.05
N PHE A 112 1.71 13.79 36.72
CA PHE A 112 2.10 12.70 35.85
C PHE A 112 3.02 13.19 34.73
N THR A 113 3.80 12.28 34.16
CA THR A 113 4.64 12.51 32.99
C THR A 113 3.98 11.89 31.75
N LEU A 114 4.14 12.55 30.60
CA LEU A 114 3.67 12.07 29.31
C LEU A 114 4.82 11.38 28.55
N GLY A 115 4.69 10.08 28.32
CA GLY A 115 5.58 9.32 27.43
C GLY A 115 5.04 9.31 26.02
N VAL A 116 5.71 9.99 25.09
CA VAL A 116 5.33 9.95 23.66
C VAL A 116 6.40 9.17 22.90
N LYS A 117 6.01 8.06 22.28
CA LYS A 117 6.79 7.42 21.23
C LYS A 117 6.32 8.01 19.92
N THR A 118 7.25 8.45 19.09
CA THR A 118 6.97 8.96 17.76
C THR A 118 8.21 8.82 16.88
N SER A 119 8.01 8.62 15.59
CA SER A 119 9.06 8.65 14.57
C SER A 119 9.14 9.99 13.84
N SER A 120 8.24 10.94 14.16
CA SER A 120 8.21 12.26 13.54
C SER A 120 8.93 13.31 14.40
N GLN A 121 9.54 14.29 13.73
CA GLN A 121 10.25 15.41 14.33
C GLN A 121 9.38 16.66 14.51
N SER A 122 8.12 16.63 14.07
CA SER A 122 7.20 17.76 14.20
C SER A 122 6.84 18.04 15.65
N SER A 123 6.42 19.27 15.92
CA SER A 123 5.98 19.69 17.26
C SER A 123 4.73 18.93 17.72
N ILE A 124 4.66 18.69 19.02
CA ILE A 124 3.59 17.98 19.69
C ILE A 124 2.74 18.98 20.46
N GLY A 125 1.45 19.01 20.14
CA GLY A 125 0.45 19.76 20.90
C GLY A 125 -0.18 18.90 21.99
N ILE A 126 -0.22 19.40 23.22
CA ILE A 126 -0.85 18.76 24.37
C ILE A 126 -1.97 19.68 24.85
N LYS A 127 -3.19 19.13 24.99
CA LYS A 127 -4.34 19.81 25.57
C LYS A 127 -4.97 18.93 26.65
N VAL A 128 -5.30 19.49 27.79
CA VAL A 128 -5.94 18.75 28.89
C VAL A 128 -7.34 19.31 29.12
N PHE A 129 -8.33 18.44 29.16
CA PHE A 129 -9.73 18.77 29.38
C PHE A 129 -10.25 18.10 30.66
N ASP A 130 -11.14 18.79 31.38
CA ASP A 130 -11.91 18.17 32.47
C ASP A 130 -13.11 17.36 31.95
N MET A 131 -13.86 16.71 32.85
CA MET A 131 -15.05 15.89 32.52
C MET A 131 -16.21 16.71 31.94
N VAL A 132 -16.19 18.03 32.05
CA VAL A 132 -17.20 18.94 31.46
C VAL A 132 -16.73 19.45 30.09
N GLY A 133 -15.52 19.06 29.64
CA GLY A 133 -14.95 19.44 28.36
C GLY A 133 -14.27 20.82 28.36
N ARG A 134 -14.05 21.43 29.53
CA ARG A 134 -13.33 22.70 29.62
C ARG A 134 -11.83 22.45 29.51
N LEU A 135 -11.14 23.28 28.71
CA LEU A 135 -9.69 23.27 28.57
C LEU A 135 -9.03 23.75 29.88
N VAL A 136 -8.28 22.87 30.52
CA VAL A 136 -7.55 23.12 31.77
C VAL A 136 -6.12 23.57 31.50
N ASP A 137 -5.49 23.00 30.48
CA ASP A 137 -4.08 23.25 30.16
C ASP A 137 -3.80 23.03 28.66
N GLN A 138 -2.87 23.79 28.11
CA GLN A 138 -2.46 23.69 26.71
C GLN A 138 -0.98 24.04 26.56
N ASN A 139 -0.21 23.10 26.01
CA ASN A 139 1.21 23.28 25.72
C ASN A 139 1.53 22.78 24.31
N SER A 140 2.58 23.35 23.69
CA SER A 140 3.12 22.87 22.42
C SER A 140 4.63 22.77 22.56
N LEU A 141 5.19 21.59 22.29
CA LEU A 141 6.59 21.27 22.58
C LEU A 141 7.26 20.58 21.41
N ASN A 142 8.59 20.63 21.38
CA ASN A 142 9.39 19.81 20.46
C ASN A 142 9.65 18.42 21.03
N VAL A 143 9.95 17.44 20.16
CA VAL A 143 10.20 16.03 20.56
C VAL A 143 11.35 15.91 21.57
N ALA A 144 12.37 16.78 21.48
CA ALA A 144 13.51 16.77 22.40
C ALA A 144 13.15 17.19 23.84
N GLU A 145 12.06 17.92 24.04
CA GLU A 145 11.67 18.51 25.32
C GLU A 145 10.69 17.61 26.12
N LEU A 146 10.21 16.53 25.51
CA LEU A 146 9.22 15.60 26.10
C LEU A 146 9.68 14.91 27.39
N LYS A 147 11.00 14.70 27.59
CA LYS A 147 11.50 13.92 28.72
C LYS A 147 11.28 14.58 30.09
N ASN A 148 10.98 15.89 30.12
CA ASN A 148 10.98 16.67 31.36
C ASN A 148 9.63 17.35 31.67
N ILE A 149 8.52 16.99 30.99
CA ILE A 149 7.22 17.59 31.28
C ILE A 149 6.47 16.84 32.39
N SER A 150 6.22 17.54 33.50
CA SER A 150 5.28 17.14 34.55
C SER A 150 3.98 17.93 34.42
N ILE A 151 2.85 17.23 34.39
CA ILE A 151 1.52 17.82 34.19
C ILE A 151 0.64 17.48 35.40
N GLY A 152 -0.17 18.43 35.86
CA GLY A 152 -1.28 18.14 36.77
C GLY A 152 -1.13 18.54 38.23
N ASP A 153 -0.01 19.18 38.61
CA ASP A 153 0.22 19.64 39.99
C ASP A 153 -0.93 20.51 40.53
N LYS A 154 -1.43 21.42 39.70
CA LYS A 154 -2.49 22.38 40.05
C LYS A 154 -3.91 21.88 39.79
N TYR A 155 -4.08 20.64 39.30
CA TYR A 155 -5.40 20.13 38.96
C TYR A 155 -6.16 19.69 40.23
N PRO A 156 -7.46 19.96 40.36
CA PRO A 156 -8.29 19.33 41.38
C PRO A 156 -8.37 17.80 41.20
N SER A 157 -8.72 17.05 42.25
CA SER A 157 -8.99 15.62 42.13
C SER A 157 -10.16 15.37 41.18
N GLY A 158 -10.03 14.37 40.30
CA GLY A 158 -10.99 14.16 39.22
C GLY A 158 -10.40 13.42 38.03
N VAL A 159 -11.19 13.30 36.98
CA VAL A 159 -10.81 12.64 35.73
C VAL A 159 -10.57 13.69 34.65
N TYR A 160 -9.53 13.49 33.85
CA TYR A 160 -9.15 14.40 32.77
C TYR A 160 -8.90 13.64 31.47
N ASN A 161 -9.18 14.28 30.35
CA ASN A 161 -8.84 13.80 29.02
C ASN A 161 -7.67 14.60 28.46
N VAL A 162 -6.54 13.93 28.25
CA VAL A 162 -5.33 14.51 27.67
C VAL A 162 -5.32 14.20 26.18
N VAL A 163 -5.38 15.23 25.36
CA VAL A 163 -5.35 15.15 23.90
C VAL A 163 -3.96 15.55 23.42
N VAL A 164 -3.25 14.60 22.82
CA VAL A 164 -1.90 14.76 22.27
C VAL A 164 -2.01 14.72 20.75
N THR A 165 -1.50 15.74 20.08
CA THR A 165 -1.60 15.92 18.62
C THR A 165 -0.22 16.08 18.02
N GLN A 166 0.07 15.34 16.95
CA GLN A 166 1.30 15.49 16.18
C GLN A 166 1.02 15.16 14.71
N ASP A 167 1.44 16.01 13.77
CA ASP A 167 1.24 15.81 12.32
C ASP A 167 -0.21 15.45 11.90
N GLY A 168 -1.19 16.05 12.56
CA GLY A 168 -2.60 15.77 12.31
C GLY A 168 -3.12 14.46 12.92
N VAL A 169 -2.25 13.65 13.54
CA VAL A 169 -2.63 12.47 14.33
C VAL A 169 -2.95 12.88 15.76
N VAL A 170 -4.12 12.47 16.24
CA VAL A 170 -4.61 12.78 17.59
C VAL A 170 -4.69 11.50 18.43
N LYS A 171 -4.14 11.54 19.65
CA LYS A 171 -4.27 10.51 20.67
C LYS A 171 -4.88 11.10 21.93
N THR A 172 -5.86 10.41 22.50
CA THR A 172 -6.53 10.84 23.73
C THR A 172 -6.24 9.83 24.84
N LEU A 173 -5.79 10.31 25.99
CA LEU A 173 -5.58 9.52 27.19
C LEU A 173 -6.53 9.98 28.28
N ARG A 174 -7.09 9.03 29.02
CA ARG A 174 -7.85 9.30 30.23
C ARG A 174 -6.92 9.19 31.44
N VAL A 175 -6.77 10.25 32.20
CA VAL A 175 -5.97 10.28 33.44
C VAL A 175 -6.83 10.59 34.64
N VAL A 176 -6.46 10.04 35.80
CA VAL A 176 -7.21 10.21 37.05
C VAL A 176 -6.30 10.77 38.12
N LYS A 177 -6.70 11.90 38.72
CA LYS A 177 -6.08 12.47 39.91
C LYS A 177 -6.82 11.99 41.16
N ARG A 178 -6.09 11.41 42.11
CA ARG A 178 -6.63 10.94 43.40
C ARG A 178 -6.87 12.07 44.39
#